data_AF-A0AAJ3QWQ3-F1
#
_entry.id   AF-A0AAJ3QWQ3-F1
#
_cell.length_a   1.000
_cell.length_b   1.000
_cell.length_c   1.000
_cell.angle_alpha   90.00
_cell.angle_beta   90.00
_cell.angle_gamma   90.00
#
_symmetry.space_group_name_H-M   'P 1'
#
loop_
_entity.id
_entity.type
_entity.pdbx_description
1 polymer ?
#
loop_
_entity_poly.entity_id
_entity_poly.type
_entity_poly.pdbx_seq_one_letter_code
_entity_poly.pdbx_strand_id
1 'polypeptide(L)'
;MRRMWPEEFNAIIADAEEVMLESSAEAGAGEPLHRKALKARIAMEDYERIWPLAEMRFRLGEGPFAGKAITLITTNPHYHPWHPKDGGSVESVSDSGRHYRTDYLVVHFLLDDVRETSPA
;
A
#
# COMPACT_ATOMS: atom_id res chain seq x y z
N MET A 1 -1.32 -6.74 20.23
CA MET A 1 -2.00 -5.44 20.34
C MET A 1 -2.49 -5.03 18.94
N ARG A 2 -3.73 -4.55 18.82
CA ARG A 2 -4.30 -4.08 17.55
C ARG A 2 -3.70 -2.72 17.22
N ARG A 3 -2.94 -2.59 16.14
CA ARG A 3 -2.46 -1.30 15.64
C ARG A 3 -3.43 -0.79 14.58
N MET A 4 -3.97 0.40 14.76
CA MET A 4 -4.87 1.04 13.81
C MET A 4 -4.07 1.82 12.77
N TRP A 5 -4.50 1.79 11.52
CA TRP A 5 -3.94 2.64 10.48
C TRP A 5 -4.11 4.12 10.90
N PRO A 6 -3.07 4.95 10.79
CA PRO A 6 -3.17 6.35 11.22
C PRO A 6 -4.15 7.11 10.33
N GLU A 7 -5.07 7.84 10.96
CA GLU A 7 -6.19 8.50 10.27
C GLU A 7 -5.72 9.56 9.27
N GLU A 8 -4.58 10.21 9.54
CA GLU A 8 -3.97 11.20 8.65
C GLU A 8 -3.57 10.64 7.28
N PHE A 9 -3.48 9.31 7.15
CA PHE A 9 -3.15 8.61 5.90
C PHE A 9 -4.35 7.89 5.28
N ASN A 10 -5.58 8.10 5.77
CA ASN A 10 -6.77 7.44 5.24
C ASN A 10 -7.02 7.74 3.75
N ALA A 11 -6.64 8.94 3.28
CA ALA A 11 -6.77 9.33 1.87
C ALA A 11 -6.02 8.36 0.92
N ILE A 12 -4.85 7.85 1.33
CA ILE A 12 -4.07 6.88 0.55
C ILE A 12 -4.88 5.61 0.28
N ILE A 13 -5.66 5.17 1.27
CA ILE A 13 -6.47 3.95 1.18
C ILE A 13 -7.77 4.21 0.43
N ALA A 14 -8.36 5.40 0.57
CA ALA A 14 -9.58 5.79 -0.12
C ALA A 14 -9.41 5.80 -1.65
N ASP A 15 -8.25 6.23 -2.13
CA ASP A 15 -7.93 6.30 -3.57
C ASP A 15 -7.24 5.04 -4.11
N ALA A 16 -7.07 4.01 -3.28
CA ALA A 16 -6.37 2.79 -3.67
C ALA A 16 -7.26 1.83 -4.48
N GLU A 17 -6.65 1.18 -5.47
CA GLU A 17 -7.27 0.15 -6.30
C GLU A 17 -7.10 -1.23 -5.62
N GLU A 18 -8.19 -1.99 -5.39
CA GLU A 18 -8.07 -3.40 -5.00
C GLU A 18 -7.58 -4.21 -6.20
N VAL A 19 -6.46 -4.92 -6.01
CA VAL A 19 -5.81 -5.74 -7.05
C VAL A 19 -5.50 -7.14 -6.53
N MET A 20 -5.29 -8.09 -7.43
CA MET A 20 -4.73 -9.40 -7.13
C MET A 20 -3.25 -9.41 -7.54
N LEU A 21 -2.36 -9.70 -6.60
CA LEU A 21 -0.95 -9.94 -6.84
C LEU A 21 -0.79 -11.40 -7.29
N GLU A 22 -0.28 -11.57 -8.51
CA GLU A 22 -0.07 -12.88 -9.13
C GLU A 22 1.40 -13.03 -9.56
N SER A 23 2.09 -14.05 -9.05
CA SER A 23 3.36 -14.49 -9.64
C SER A 23 3.26 -15.92 -10.11
N SER A 24 3.84 -16.18 -11.29
CA SER A 24 3.97 -17.54 -11.80
C SER A 24 4.87 -18.34 -10.87
N ALA A 25 4.50 -19.59 -10.62
CA ALA A 25 5.43 -20.55 -10.04
C ALA A 25 6.49 -20.85 -11.10
N GLU A 26 7.70 -20.29 -10.94
CA GLU A 26 8.82 -20.75 -11.76
C GLU A 26 9.05 -22.25 -11.51
N ALA A 27 9.50 -22.99 -12.53
CA ALA A 27 9.72 -24.42 -12.42
C ALA A 27 10.76 -24.74 -11.32
N GLY A 28 10.27 -25.17 -10.14
CA GLY A 28 11.08 -25.47 -8.96
C GLY A 28 10.94 -24.48 -7.79
N ALA A 29 10.19 -23.38 -7.96
CA ALA A 29 10.03 -22.31 -6.96
C ALA A 29 8.57 -22.18 -6.47
N GLY A 30 8.10 -23.19 -5.74
CA GLY A 30 6.92 -23.08 -4.88
C GLY A 30 5.56 -22.90 -5.57
N GLU A 31 4.52 -22.69 -4.76
CA GLU A 31 3.15 -22.46 -5.22
C GLU A 31 2.99 -21.04 -5.79
N PRO A 32 2.15 -20.86 -6.82
CA PRO A 32 1.81 -19.55 -7.36
C PRO A 32 1.29 -18.59 -6.28
N LEU A 33 1.87 -17.40 -6.17
CA LEU A 33 1.37 -16.38 -5.25
C LEU A 33 0.07 -15.82 -5.78
N HIS A 34 -1.00 -15.88 -4.99
CA HIS A 34 -2.27 -15.21 -5.24
C HIS A 34 -2.68 -14.46 -3.98
N ARG A 35 -2.50 -13.13 -3.97
CA ARG A 35 -2.78 -12.30 -2.80
C ARG A 35 -3.55 -11.04 -3.15
N LYS A 36 -4.65 -10.79 -2.43
CA LYS A 36 -5.34 -9.51 -2.48
C LYS A 36 -4.44 -8.41 -1.94
N ALA A 37 -4.49 -7.26 -2.58
CA ALA A 37 -3.73 -6.08 -2.20
C ALA A 37 -4.47 -4.79 -2.58
N LEU A 38 -3.98 -3.68 -2.03
CA LEU A 38 -4.33 -2.33 -2.45
C LEU A 38 -3.14 -1.74 -3.18
N LYS A 39 -3.37 -1.19 -4.36
CA LYS A 39 -2.38 -0.46 -5.15
C LYS A 39 -2.71 1.03 -5.07
N ALA A 40 -1.75 1.82 -4.62
CA ALA A 40 -1.91 3.26 -4.50
C ALA A 40 -0.80 3.98 -5.26
N ARG A 41 -1.14 5.10 -5.90
CA ARG A 41 -0.18 6.06 -6.45
C ARG A 41 -0.12 7.25 -5.51
N ILE A 42 0.97 7.38 -4.78
CA ILE A 42 1.14 8.40 -3.72
C ILE A 42 2.30 9.34 -4.05
N ALA A 43 2.26 10.56 -3.54
CA ALA A 43 3.40 11.47 -3.67
C ALA A 43 4.62 10.93 -2.91
N MET A 44 5.82 11.25 -3.37
CA MET A 44 7.07 10.88 -2.69
C MET A 44 7.08 11.36 -1.23
N GLU A 45 6.57 12.56 -0.96
CA GLU A 45 6.45 13.11 0.40
C GLU A 45 5.57 12.24 1.30
N ASP A 46 4.42 11.78 0.81
CA ASP A 46 3.54 10.88 1.58
C ASP A 46 4.18 9.51 1.79
N TYR A 47 4.92 9.01 0.80
CA TYR A 47 5.67 7.76 0.93
C TYR A 47 6.71 7.84 2.05
N GLU A 48 7.49 8.91 2.11
CA GLU A 48 8.48 9.12 3.19
C GLU A 48 7.83 9.15 4.58
N ARG A 49 6.62 9.72 4.68
CA ARG A 49 5.85 9.78 5.93
C ARG A 49 5.32 8.42 6.37
N ILE A 50 4.93 7.55 5.44
CA ILE A 50 4.45 6.19 5.76
C ILE A 50 5.55 5.13 5.77
N TRP A 51 6.76 5.45 5.29
CA TRP A 51 7.89 4.52 5.28
C TRP A 51 8.22 3.91 6.66
N PRO A 52 8.19 4.66 7.79
CA PRO A 52 8.37 4.08 9.11
C PRO A 52 7.30 3.04 9.52
N LEU A 53 6.18 2.99 8.79
CA LEU A 53 5.09 2.04 8.99
C LEU A 53 5.26 0.77 8.13
N ALA A 54 6.31 0.70 7.32
CA ALA A 54 6.61 -0.43 6.46
C ALA A 54 6.63 -1.76 7.21
N GLU A 55 6.12 -2.82 6.56
CA GLU A 55 6.08 -4.20 7.08
C GLU A 55 5.30 -4.39 8.40
N MET A 56 4.71 -3.32 8.95
CA MET A 56 3.82 -3.40 10.10
C MET A 56 2.39 -3.67 9.62
N ARG A 57 1.66 -4.50 10.39
CA ARG A 57 0.26 -4.82 10.11
C ARG A 57 -0.66 -3.83 10.82
N PHE A 58 -1.54 -3.18 10.07
CA PHE A 58 -2.52 -2.22 10.57
C PHE A 58 -3.95 -2.68 10.30
N ARG A 59 -4.88 -2.33 11.18
CA ARG A 59 -6.32 -2.49 10.94
C ARG A 59 -6.90 -1.21 10.37
N LEU A 60 -7.78 -1.38 9.39
CA LEU A 60 -8.58 -0.30 8.84
C LEU A 60 -9.84 -0.12 9.67
N GLY A 61 -10.04 1.09 10.18
CA GLY A 61 -11.20 1.44 11.02
C GLY A 61 -12.42 1.84 10.20
N GLU A 62 -12.22 2.48 9.06
CA GLU A 62 -13.27 3.12 8.26
C GLU A 62 -13.09 2.84 6.76
N GLY A 63 -14.07 3.28 5.96
CA GLY A 63 -14.04 3.15 4.51
C GLY A 63 -14.42 1.76 3.98
N PRO A 64 -14.23 1.51 2.68
CA PRO A 64 -14.69 0.28 2.01
C PRO A 64 -13.99 -0.99 2.49
N PHE A 65 -12.82 -0.86 3.12
CA PHE A 65 -12.01 -1.97 3.61
C PHE A 65 -12.02 -2.07 5.15
N ALA A 66 -12.97 -1.40 5.83
CA ALA A 66 -13.10 -1.46 7.29
C ALA A 66 -13.13 -2.91 7.81
N GLY A 67 -12.41 -3.15 8.90
CA GLY A 67 -12.27 -4.48 9.49
C GLY A 67 -11.15 -5.35 8.88
N LYS A 68 -10.66 -5.02 7.67
CA LYS A 68 -9.50 -5.69 7.07
C LYS A 68 -8.20 -5.21 7.70
N ALA A 69 -7.12 -5.91 7.37
CA ALA A 69 -5.77 -5.50 7.72
C ALA A 69 -4.94 -5.20 6.46
N ILE A 70 -4.05 -4.22 6.59
CA ILE A 70 -3.09 -3.87 5.57
C ILE A 70 -1.65 -3.95 6.06
N THR A 71 -0.74 -4.29 5.15
CA THR A 71 0.71 -4.27 5.38
C THR A 71 1.40 -3.68 4.15
N LEU A 72 2.12 -2.56 4.31
CA LEU A 72 2.89 -1.95 3.22
C LEU A 72 4.03 -2.87 2.80
N ILE A 73 4.13 -3.15 1.50
CA ILE A 73 5.19 -3.95 0.89
C ILE A 73 6.36 -3.03 0.55
N THR A 74 7.54 -3.27 1.13
CA THR A 74 8.74 -2.45 0.89
C THR A 74 10.01 -3.25 0.67
N THR A 75 10.30 -4.24 1.53
CA THR A 75 11.59 -4.94 1.54
C THR A 75 11.48 -6.46 1.55
N ASN A 76 10.29 -7.02 1.83
CA ASN A 76 10.06 -8.46 1.79
C ASN A 76 10.38 -9.06 0.41
N PRO A 77 11.39 -9.95 0.27
CA PRO A 77 11.81 -10.50 -1.01
C PRO A 77 10.74 -11.32 -1.73
N HIS A 78 9.79 -11.91 -0.98
CA HIS A 78 8.69 -12.66 -1.55
C HIS A 78 7.78 -11.80 -2.43
N TYR A 79 7.77 -10.49 -2.20
CA TYR A 79 6.95 -9.53 -2.93
C TYR A 79 7.79 -8.54 -3.75
N HIS A 80 9.02 -8.90 -4.12
CA HIS A 80 9.93 -8.04 -4.88
C HIS A 80 9.29 -7.36 -6.11
N PRO A 81 8.47 -8.05 -6.94
CA PRO A 81 7.82 -7.39 -8.09
C PRO A 81 6.84 -6.24 -7.74
N TRP A 82 6.40 -6.18 -6.48
CA TRP A 82 5.44 -5.21 -5.96
C TRP A 82 6.03 -4.23 -4.95
N HIS A 83 7.36 -4.20 -4.83
CA HIS A 83 8.05 -3.15 -4.10
C HIS A 83 7.72 -1.76 -4.68
N PRO A 84 7.88 -0.68 -3.87
CA PRO A 84 7.66 0.68 -4.32
C PRO A 84 8.48 0.97 -5.57
N LYS A 85 7.83 1.53 -6.59
CA LYS A 85 8.46 1.84 -7.88
C LYS A 85 7.97 3.17 -8.41
N ASP A 86 8.72 3.73 -9.35
CA ASP A 86 8.38 4.99 -10.00
C ASP A 86 6.92 4.99 -10.51
N GLY A 87 6.18 6.00 -10.07
CA GLY A 87 4.80 6.30 -10.46
C GLY A 87 4.71 7.50 -11.40
N GLY A 88 5.85 7.97 -11.92
CA GLY A 88 5.97 9.13 -12.77
C GLY A 88 5.82 10.44 -12.00
N SER A 89 5.84 11.54 -12.74
CA SER A 89 5.81 12.90 -12.19
C SER A 89 4.73 13.75 -12.82
N VAL A 90 4.20 14.71 -12.07
CA VAL A 90 3.27 15.73 -12.57
C VAL A 90 3.94 17.10 -12.46
N GLU A 91 3.95 17.85 -13.57
CA GLU A 91 4.32 19.26 -13.55
C GLU A 91 3.08 20.12 -13.32
N SER A 92 3.22 21.17 -12.52
CA SER A 92 2.16 22.10 -12.18
C SER A 92 2.74 23.51 -12.00
N VAL A 93 1.85 24.51 -11.94
CA VAL A 93 2.19 25.92 -11.79
C VAL A 93 1.46 26.47 -10.57
N SER A 94 2.18 27.08 -9.63
CA SER A 94 1.57 27.72 -8.47
C SER A 94 0.81 28.99 -8.86
N ASP A 95 0.00 29.53 -7.95
CA ASP A 95 -0.71 30.81 -8.15
C ASP A 95 0.23 31.99 -8.42
N SER A 96 1.50 31.88 -8.02
CA SER A 96 2.57 32.85 -8.32
C SER A 96 3.26 32.65 -9.67
N GLY A 97 2.81 31.69 -10.49
CA GLY A 97 3.41 31.36 -11.79
C GLY A 97 4.67 30.50 -11.70
N ARG A 98 5.06 30.01 -10.52
CA ARG A 98 6.24 29.16 -10.35
C ARG A 98 5.91 27.72 -10.75
N HIS A 99 6.66 27.19 -11.69
CA HIS A 99 6.61 25.78 -12.05
C HIS A 99 7.16 24.91 -10.92
N TYR A 100 6.49 23.80 -10.63
CA TYR A 100 6.95 22.78 -9.71
C TYR A 100 6.59 21.39 -10.24
N ARG A 101 7.35 20.39 -9.78
CA ARG A 101 7.18 18.99 -10.14
C ARG A 101 6.92 18.19 -8.88
N THR A 102 5.93 17.30 -8.95
CA THR A 102 5.64 16.33 -7.89
C THR A 102 5.92 14.94 -8.43
N ASP A 103 6.85 14.24 -7.78
CA ASP A 103 7.17 12.84 -8.07
C ASP A 103 6.24 11.92 -7.28
N TYR A 104 5.82 10.83 -7.91
CA TYR A 104 4.92 9.85 -7.34
C TYR A 104 5.55 8.47 -7.35
N LEU A 105 5.12 7.63 -6.41
CA LEU A 105 5.44 6.21 -6.35
C LEU A 105 4.17 5.39 -6.43
N VAL A 106 4.26 4.22 -7.07
CA VAL A 106 3.27 3.16 -6.94
C VAL A 106 3.70 2.23 -5.81
N VAL A 107 2.83 2.10 -4.81
CA VAL A 107 3.03 1.21 -3.67
C VAL A 107 1.93 0.16 -3.61
N HIS A 108 2.23 -0.95 -2.94
CA HIS A 108 1.26 -2.01 -2.68
C HIS A 108 1.15 -2.29 -1.19
N PHE A 109 -0.08 -2.49 -0.73
CA PHE A 109 -0.38 -3.00 0.60
C PHE A 109 -1.02 -4.37 0.47
N LEU A 110 -0.51 -5.39 1.16
CA LEU A 110 -1.25 -6.64 1.29
C LEU A 110 -2.59 -6.36 1.96
N LEU A 111 -3.67 -6.97 1.47
CA LEU A 111 -5.01 -6.81 2.01
C LEU A 111 -5.50 -8.15 2.55
N ASP A 112 -5.52 -8.26 3.87
CA ASP A 112 -5.89 -9.49 4.56
C ASP A 112 -7.26 -9.36 5.23
N ASP A 113 -8.10 -10.36 5.01
CA ASP A 113 -9.24 -10.60 5.89
C ASP A 113 -8.74 -10.92 7.29
N VAL A 114 -9.48 -10.46 8.29
CA VAL A 114 -9.18 -10.85 9.65
C VAL A 114 -10.39 -11.46 10.30
N ARG A 115 -10.25 -12.72 10.65
CA ARG A 115 -11.21 -13.41 11.50
C ARG A 115 -11.07 -12.81 12.89
N GLU A 116 -12.13 -12.18 13.39
CA GLU A 116 -12.23 -11.95 14.83
C GLU A 116 -12.30 -13.33 15.48
N THR A 117 -11.24 -13.74 16.16
CA THR A 117 -11.37 -14.81 17.14
C THR A 117 -12.28 -14.25 18.22
N SER A 118 -13.53 -14.71 18.30
CA SER A 118 -14.37 -14.43 19.46
C SER A 118 -13.55 -14.78 20.71
N PRO A 119 -13.47 -13.90 21.72
CA PRO A 119 -12.97 -14.32 23.01
C PRO A 119 -13.90 -15.44 23.50
N ALA A 120 -13.31 -16.62 23.74
CA ALA A 120 -13.97 -17.73 24.41
C ALA A 120 -14.29 -17.36 25.87
#